data_AF-A0A1I6NQ24-F1
#
_entry.id   AF-A0A1I6NQ24-F1
#
_cell.length_a   1.000
_cell.length_b   1.000
_cell.length_c   1.000
_cell.angle_alpha   90.00
_cell.angle_beta   90.00
_cell.angle_gamma   90.00
#
_symmetry.space_group_name_H-M   'P 1'
#
loop_
_entity.id
_entity.type
_entity.pdbx_description
1 polymer ?
#
loop_
_entity_poly.entity_id
_entity_poly.type
_entity_poly.pdbx_seq_one_letter_code
_entity_poly.pdbx_strand_id
1 'polypeptide(L)'
;MLAAALAAAVLAAAPQTSPGYAWGEREWDDGRGPLSRHYFEYGDRYPSGHDLFYGDRTGSFYYLVFGNRSGSAYFWRYGREAGSSYFWRYGRTAGSEYHWRYGRGCLSETGWREGAACTAAEVVAFQTACIAQVIDIAPCRAINARLDAWLANAGTMSSRPPADVVTEMRRAPD
;
A
#
# COMPACT_ATOMS: atom_id res chain seq x y z
N MET A 1 -0.46 56.74 13.53
CA MET A 1 0.18 55.45 13.23
C MET A 1 0.06 54.58 14.47
N LEU A 2 -0.77 53.53 14.45
CA LEU A 2 -0.80 52.49 15.48
C LEU A 2 -1.29 51.22 14.77
N ALA A 3 -0.35 50.33 14.50
CA ALA A 3 -0.58 49.06 13.82
C ALA A 3 -1.19 48.06 14.81
N ALA A 4 -2.37 47.55 14.51
CA ALA A 4 -2.95 46.42 15.21
C ALA A 4 -2.27 45.14 14.70
N ALA A 5 -1.44 44.54 15.55
CA ALA A 5 -0.84 43.23 15.27
C ALA A 5 -1.92 42.15 15.39
N LEU A 6 -2.33 41.58 14.25
CA LEU A 6 -3.08 40.33 14.20
C LEU A 6 -2.17 39.19 14.66
N ALA A 7 -2.40 38.70 15.88
CA ALA A 7 -1.78 37.48 16.37
C ALA A 7 -2.34 36.28 15.58
N ALA A 8 -1.53 35.72 14.69
CA ALA A 8 -1.80 34.44 14.07
C ALA A 8 -1.75 33.36 15.16
N ALA A 9 -2.91 32.77 15.48
CA ALA A 9 -2.98 31.59 16.32
C ALA A 9 -2.29 30.43 15.59
N VAL A 10 -1.05 30.14 15.96
CA VAL A 10 -0.38 28.90 15.58
C VAL A 10 -1.08 27.79 16.35
N LEU A 11 -1.99 27.07 15.70
CA LEU A 11 -2.43 25.77 16.20
C LEU A 11 -1.22 24.83 16.12
N ALA A 12 -0.43 24.79 17.20
CA ALA A 12 0.48 23.70 17.45
C ALA A 12 -0.37 22.43 17.60
N ALA A 13 -0.43 21.62 16.55
CA ALA A 13 -0.99 20.28 16.63
C ALA A 13 -0.23 19.55 17.74
N ALA A 14 -0.93 19.24 18.84
CA ALA A 14 -0.38 18.47 19.94
C ALA A 14 0.19 17.14 19.40
N PRO A 15 1.34 16.66 19.91
CA PRO A 15 1.83 15.35 19.55
C PRO A 15 0.77 14.31 19.95
N GLN A 16 0.29 13.55 18.96
CA GLN A 16 -0.74 12.54 19.16
C GLN A 16 -0.20 11.45 20.11
N THR A 17 -0.66 11.46 21.36
CA THR A 17 -0.19 10.59 22.46
C THR A 17 -1.07 9.35 22.65
N SER A 18 -1.86 8.98 21.64
CA SER A 18 -2.51 7.66 21.58
C SER A 18 -2.71 7.32 20.11
N PRO A 19 -2.05 6.28 19.57
CA PRO A 19 -2.24 5.88 18.19
C PRO A 19 -3.65 5.28 18.10
N GLY A 20 -4.61 6.07 17.65
CA GLY A 20 -5.91 5.56 17.24
C GLY A 20 -5.65 4.50 16.18
N TYR A 21 -5.74 3.22 16.57
CA TYR A 21 -5.57 2.00 15.79
C TYR A 21 -5.16 2.27 14.32
N ALA A 22 -3.89 2.63 14.13
CA ALA A 22 -3.34 3.00 12.84
C ALA A 22 -3.32 1.74 11.97
N TRP A 23 -4.37 1.57 11.18
CA TRP A 23 -4.68 0.36 10.44
C TRP A 23 -3.52 -0.11 9.52
N GLY A 24 -2.78 0.84 8.94
CA GLY A 24 -1.63 0.54 8.09
C GLY A 24 -0.35 0.13 8.83
N GLU A 25 -0.30 0.22 10.17
CA GLU A 25 0.86 -0.26 10.95
C GLU A 25 0.58 -1.58 11.65
N ARG A 26 -0.65 -1.90 12.06
CA ARG A 26 -0.95 -3.18 12.76
C ARG A 26 -1.24 -4.34 11.82
N GLU A 27 -2.00 -4.15 10.74
CA GLU A 27 -2.10 -5.18 9.68
C GLU A 27 -0.79 -5.28 8.88
N TRP A 28 0.05 -4.25 8.93
CA TRP A 28 1.43 -4.28 8.47
C TRP A 28 2.33 -5.00 9.49
N ASP A 29 2.23 -4.74 10.78
CA ASP A 29 3.07 -5.36 11.80
C ASP A 29 2.61 -6.78 12.19
N ASP A 30 1.37 -7.19 11.88
CA ASP A 30 0.75 -8.47 12.29
C ASP A 30 -0.04 -9.21 11.18
N GLY A 31 -0.19 -8.62 9.99
CA GLY A 31 -1.05 -9.19 8.93
C GLY A 31 -0.44 -10.40 8.24
N ARG A 32 -1.31 -11.33 7.82
CA ARG A 32 -0.92 -12.50 7.02
C ARG A 32 -0.87 -12.11 5.54
N GLY A 33 0.28 -11.63 5.05
CA GLY A 33 0.47 -11.27 3.64
C GLY A 33 1.85 -10.69 3.28
N PRO A 34 2.13 -10.49 1.97
CA PRO A 34 3.43 -10.17 1.32
C PRO A 34 4.07 -8.87 1.78
N LEU A 35 3.21 -7.98 2.25
CA LEU A 35 3.41 -6.55 2.37
C LEU A 35 2.97 -6.20 3.79
N SER A 36 3.47 -6.95 4.76
CA SER A 36 3.34 -6.66 6.18
C SER A 36 4.76 -6.59 6.76
N ARG A 37 5.10 -5.56 7.56
CA ARG A 37 6.31 -5.49 8.40
C ARG A 37 6.61 -6.78 9.14
N HIS A 38 5.59 -7.47 9.67
CA HIS A 38 5.78 -8.76 10.35
C HIS A 38 6.56 -9.74 9.46
N TYR A 39 6.25 -9.73 8.16
CA TYR A 39 6.81 -10.62 7.16
C TYR A 39 8.26 -10.28 6.77
N PHE A 40 8.65 -9.00 6.91
CA PHE A 40 9.99 -8.52 6.57
C PHE A 40 10.96 -8.50 7.76
N GLU A 41 10.48 -8.40 9.00
CA GLU A 41 11.32 -8.08 10.17
C GLU A 41 11.38 -9.16 11.28
N TYR A 42 10.35 -9.99 11.46
CA TYR A 42 10.27 -10.92 12.61
C TYR A 42 10.18 -12.40 12.18
N GLY A 43 11.34 -13.06 12.15
CA GLY A 43 11.62 -14.36 11.56
C GLY A 43 11.28 -15.61 12.39
N ASP A 44 10.20 -15.62 13.17
CA ASP A 44 10.00 -16.73 14.13
C ASP A 44 8.84 -17.67 13.79
N ARG A 45 7.98 -17.33 12.82
CA ARG A 45 6.83 -18.16 12.36
C ARG A 45 6.56 -18.03 10.85
N TYR A 46 7.62 -18.22 10.07
CA TYR A 46 7.63 -18.19 8.61
C TYR A 46 6.52 -19.02 7.92
N PRO A 47 5.86 -18.47 6.89
CA PRO A 47 5.86 -19.09 5.58
C PRO A 47 7.29 -19.03 5.03
N SER A 48 7.81 -20.17 4.61
CA SER A 48 9.20 -20.35 4.19
C SER A 48 9.59 -19.33 3.09
N GLY A 49 10.88 -19.04 2.89
CA GLY A 49 11.31 -18.29 1.68
C GLY A 49 10.65 -18.87 0.41
N HIS A 50 10.51 -20.20 0.36
CA HIS A 50 9.75 -20.91 -0.66
C HIS A 50 8.29 -20.45 -0.83
N ASP A 51 7.55 -20.11 0.23
CA ASP A 51 6.17 -19.62 0.13
C ASP A 51 6.09 -18.17 -0.41
N LEU A 52 7.08 -17.32 -0.09
CA LEU A 52 7.23 -16.02 -0.74
C LEU A 52 7.51 -16.17 -2.23
N PHE A 53 8.33 -17.15 -2.60
CA PHE A 53 8.76 -17.37 -3.97
C PHE A 53 7.72 -18.08 -4.84
N TYR A 54 7.02 -19.07 -4.29
CA TYR A 54 6.18 -20.00 -5.04
C TYR A 54 4.73 -20.07 -4.57
N GLY A 55 4.36 -19.34 -3.51
CA GLY A 55 2.99 -19.34 -3.01
C GLY A 55 1.98 -18.85 -4.06
N ASP A 56 0.76 -19.33 -4.06
CA ASP A 56 -0.29 -18.90 -4.98
C ASP A 56 -1.29 -17.91 -4.34
N ARG A 57 -1.00 -17.49 -3.11
CA ARG A 57 -1.88 -16.63 -2.32
C ARG A 57 -1.57 -15.17 -2.56
N THR A 58 -2.58 -14.32 -2.35
CA THR A 58 -2.42 -12.86 -2.41
C THR A 58 -1.19 -12.48 -1.63
N GLY A 59 -0.17 -12.13 -2.40
CA GLY A 59 1.10 -11.74 -1.88
C GLY A 59 2.07 -12.81 -1.42
N SER A 60 2.28 -13.74 -2.31
CA SER A 60 3.64 -14.10 -2.70
C SER A 60 4.09 -13.25 -3.89
N PHE A 61 5.36 -13.37 -4.28
CA PHE A 61 5.84 -12.84 -5.56
C PHE A 61 5.22 -13.59 -6.74
N TYR A 62 5.04 -14.90 -6.63
CA TYR A 62 4.38 -15.67 -7.67
C TYR A 62 2.95 -15.14 -7.94
N TYR A 63 2.20 -14.76 -6.90
CA TYR A 63 0.90 -14.12 -7.07
C TYR A 63 1.00 -12.70 -7.65
N LEU A 64 1.98 -11.90 -7.20
CA LEU A 64 2.20 -10.58 -7.78
C LEU A 64 2.43 -10.65 -9.30
N VAL A 65 3.21 -11.64 -9.75
CA VAL A 65 3.57 -11.82 -11.17
C VAL A 65 2.47 -12.50 -11.98
N PHE A 66 1.88 -13.58 -11.45
CA PHE A 66 1.00 -14.50 -12.21
C PHE A 66 -0.46 -14.49 -11.76
N GLY A 67 -0.78 -13.86 -10.63
CA GLY A 67 -2.16 -13.76 -10.14
C GLY A 67 -3.04 -12.93 -11.07
N ASN A 68 -4.35 -13.10 -10.96
CA ASN A 68 -5.35 -12.44 -11.82
C ASN A 68 -6.44 -11.67 -11.05
N ARG A 69 -6.23 -11.38 -9.76
CA ARG A 69 -7.14 -10.57 -8.93
C ARG A 69 -6.36 -9.45 -8.23
N SER A 70 -7.06 -8.58 -7.51
CA SER A 70 -6.46 -7.48 -6.74
C SER A 70 -5.24 -7.94 -5.94
N GLY A 71 -4.16 -7.15 -5.99
CA GLY A 71 -2.86 -7.54 -5.44
C GLY A 71 -1.89 -8.13 -6.47
N SER A 72 -2.31 -8.39 -7.72
CA SER A 72 -1.42 -8.81 -8.81
C SER A 72 -1.13 -7.70 -9.81
N ALA A 73 0.02 -7.77 -10.49
CA ALA A 73 0.41 -6.84 -11.54
C ALA A 73 -0.50 -6.94 -12.78
N TYR A 74 -0.94 -8.15 -13.12
CA TYR A 74 -1.88 -8.35 -14.21
C TYR A 74 -3.22 -7.65 -13.92
N PHE A 75 -3.76 -7.83 -12.71
CA PHE A 75 -5.03 -7.20 -12.34
C PHE A 75 -4.87 -5.69 -12.19
N TRP A 76 -3.74 -5.21 -11.66
CA TRP A 76 -3.43 -3.79 -11.64
C TRP A 76 -3.56 -3.18 -13.04
N ARG A 77 -2.99 -3.84 -14.06
CA ARG A 77 -2.95 -3.31 -15.43
C ARG A 77 -4.26 -3.46 -16.20
N TYR A 78 -4.95 -4.59 -16.04
CA TYR A 78 -6.06 -4.97 -16.93
C TYR A 78 -7.42 -5.08 -16.22
N GLY A 79 -7.45 -5.04 -14.89
CA GLY A 79 -8.68 -5.10 -14.11
C GLY A 79 -9.55 -3.84 -14.24
N ARG A 80 -10.82 -3.94 -13.85
CA ARG A 80 -11.79 -2.83 -13.87
C ARG A 80 -12.41 -2.53 -12.51
N GLU A 81 -12.01 -3.24 -11.47
CA GLU A 81 -12.54 -3.12 -10.11
C GLU A 81 -11.46 -2.59 -9.15
N ALA A 82 -11.82 -2.36 -7.88
CA ALA A 82 -10.90 -1.85 -6.87
C ALA A 82 -9.59 -2.67 -6.79
N GLY A 83 -8.47 -1.95 -6.81
CA GLY A 83 -7.14 -2.56 -6.95
C GLY A 83 -6.62 -2.66 -8.39
N SER A 84 -7.31 -2.06 -9.37
CA SER A 84 -6.78 -1.82 -10.72
C SER A 84 -6.46 -0.36 -11.00
N SER A 85 -5.55 -0.09 -11.94
CA SER A 85 -5.18 1.27 -12.37
C SER A 85 -6.35 1.99 -13.04
N TYR A 86 -7.17 1.26 -13.80
CA TYR A 86 -8.39 1.79 -14.41
C TYR A 86 -9.36 2.28 -13.33
N PHE A 87 -9.64 1.44 -12.32
CA PHE A 87 -10.55 1.81 -11.25
C PHE A 87 -9.98 2.92 -10.36
N TRP A 88 -8.66 2.91 -10.12
CA TRP A 88 -7.96 4.00 -9.46
C TRP A 88 -8.26 5.34 -10.15
N ARG A 89 -8.06 5.41 -11.47
CA ARG A 89 -8.21 6.65 -12.25
C ARG A 89 -9.66 7.09 -12.45
N TYR A 90 -10.57 6.15 -12.77
CA TYR A 90 -11.91 6.48 -13.23
C TYR A 90 -13.03 6.17 -12.23
N GLY A 91 -12.74 5.43 -11.16
CA GLY A 91 -13.71 5.09 -10.13
C GLY A 91 -14.11 6.30 -9.27
N ARG A 92 -15.23 6.16 -8.56
CA ARG A 92 -15.77 7.18 -7.63
C ARG A 92 -15.99 6.66 -6.21
N THR A 93 -15.77 5.39 -5.97
CA THR A 93 -15.98 4.72 -4.68
C THR A 93 -14.65 4.23 -4.09
N ALA A 94 -14.71 3.60 -2.91
CA ALA A 94 -13.52 3.13 -2.18
C ALA A 94 -12.54 2.36 -3.09
N GLY A 95 -11.27 2.77 -3.08
CA GLY A 95 -10.23 2.24 -3.96
C GLY A 95 -9.98 3.06 -5.23
N SER A 96 -10.67 4.18 -5.43
CA SER A 96 -10.35 5.16 -6.48
C SER A 96 -9.60 6.37 -5.95
N GLU A 97 -8.90 7.08 -6.84
CA GLU A 97 -8.22 8.34 -6.54
C GLU A 97 -9.21 9.40 -6.02
N TYR A 98 -10.40 9.46 -6.62
CA TYR A 98 -11.45 10.37 -6.15
C TYR A 98 -11.83 10.09 -4.70
N HIS A 99 -12.03 8.81 -4.35
CA HIS A 99 -12.35 8.44 -2.98
C HIS A 99 -11.15 8.62 -2.03
N TRP A 100 -9.92 8.42 -2.51
CA TRP A 100 -8.72 8.74 -1.76
C TRP A 100 -8.71 10.21 -1.31
N ARG A 101 -8.96 11.14 -2.24
CA ARG A 101 -8.91 12.59 -1.99
C ARG A 101 -10.12 13.14 -1.23
N TYR A 102 -11.33 12.65 -1.53
CA TYR A 102 -12.58 13.27 -1.08
C TYR A 102 -13.49 12.36 -0.27
N GLY A 103 -13.15 11.08 -0.16
CA GLY A 103 -13.94 10.08 0.54
C GLY A 103 -13.72 10.05 2.05
N ARG A 104 -14.37 9.11 2.70
CA ARG A 104 -14.24 8.79 4.13
C ARG A 104 -14.03 7.30 4.30
N GLY A 105 -13.43 6.93 5.43
CA GLY A 105 -13.08 5.54 5.74
C GLY A 105 -11.70 5.17 5.21
N CYS A 106 -11.38 3.89 5.33
CA CYS A 106 -10.05 3.35 5.08
C CYS A 106 -9.28 3.87 3.88
N LEU A 107 -9.92 3.78 2.70
CA LEU A 107 -9.31 4.06 1.42
C LEU A 107 -9.37 5.56 1.10
N SER A 108 -9.50 6.41 2.13
CA SER A 108 -9.41 7.85 2.03
C SER A 108 -8.28 8.41 2.87
N GLU A 109 -7.70 9.53 2.41
CA GLU A 109 -6.62 10.22 3.11
C GLU A 109 -7.05 10.63 4.53
N THR A 110 -8.29 11.08 4.68
CA THR A 110 -8.85 11.44 5.98
C THR A 110 -8.99 10.22 6.88
N GLY A 111 -9.55 9.12 6.37
CA GLY A 111 -9.70 7.91 7.19
C GLY A 111 -8.35 7.33 7.60
N TRP A 112 -7.32 7.41 6.75
CA TRP A 112 -5.96 7.06 7.15
C TRP A 112 -5.45 7.93 8.32
N ARG A 113 -5.58 9.27 8.22
CA ARG A 113 -5.14 10.20 9.28
C ARG A 113 -5.87 9.99 10.61
N GLU A 114 -7.12 9.51 10.54
CA GLU A 114 -7.99 9.28 11.70
C GLU A 114 -7.91 7.84 12.24
N GLY A 115 -7.15 6.95 11.62
CA GLY A 115 -7.04 5.55 12.06
C GLY A 115 -8.28 4.70 11.76
N ALA A 116 -8.93 4.92 10.62
CA ALA A 116 -10.08 4.14 10.20
C ALA A 116 -9.71 2.66 10.00
N ALA A 117 -10.54 1.76 10.53
CA ALA A 117 -10.41 0.33 10.29
C ALA A 117 -10.87 -0.03 8.87
N CYS A 118 -10.34 -1.13 8.34
CA CYS A 118 -10.74 -1.63 7.04
C CYS A 118 -10.72 -3.13 6.90
N THR A 119 -11.39 -3.57 5.85
CA THR A 119 -11.53 -4.96 5.45
C THR A 119 -10.28 -5.48 4.76
N ALA A 120 -10.11 -6.80 4.74
CA ALA A 120 -8.99 -7.46 4.06
C ALA A 120 -8.90 -7.09 2.56
N ALA A 121 -10.03 -6.91 1.88
CA ALA A 121 -10.04 -6.51 0.47
C ALA A 121 -9.52 -5.07 0.28
N GLU A 122 -9.87 -4.16 1.19
CA GLU A 122 -9.35 -2.79 1.19
C GLU A 122 -7.83 -2.77 1.45
N VAL A 123 -7.31 -3.67 2.31
CA VAL A 123 -5.84 -3.80 2.53
C VAL A 123 -5.15 -4.05 1.21
N VAL A 124 -5.64 -5.03 0.45
CA VAL A 124 -5.01 -5.46 -0.79
C VAL A 124 -5.05 -4.35 -1.84
N ALA A 125 -6.18 -3.64 -1.95
CA ALA A 125 -6.29 -2.50 -2.86
C ALA A 125 -5.31 -1.37 -2.48
N PHE A 126 -5.22 -1.06 -1.18
CA PHE A 126 -4.31 -0.03 -0.66
C PHE A 126 -2.84 -0.38 -0.87
N GLN A 127 -2.45 -1.62 -0.57
CA GLN A 127 -1.10 -2.13 -0.80
C GLN A 127 -0.71 -2.13 -2.27
N THR A 128 -1.64 -2.51 -3.16
CA THR A 128 -1.42 -2.44 -4.62
C THR A 128 -1.14 -1.00 -5.05
N ALA A 129 -1.92 -0.04 -4.52
CA ALA A 129 -1.74 1.38 -4.77
C ALA A 129 -0.39 1.91 -4.22
N CYS A 130 0.06 1.43 -3.04
CA CYS A 130 1.38 1.75 -2.52
C CYS A 130 2.51 1.22 -3.44
N ILE A 131 2.46 -0.05 -3.87
CA ILE A 131 3.49 -0.64 -4.77
C ILE A 131 3.57 0.13 -6.09
N ALA A 132 2.41 0.47 -6.64
CA ALA A 132 2.28 1.25 -7.87
C ALA A 132 2.64 2.74 -7.69
N GLN A 133 2.95 3.18 -6.46
CA GLN A 133 3.35 4.54 -6.13
C GLN A 133 2.31 5.62 -6.50
N VAL A 134 1.04 5.25 -6.58
CA VAL A 134 -0.05 6.22 -6.83
C VAL A 134 -0.52 6.94 -5.56
N ILE A 135 -0.12 6.41 -4.40
CA ILE A 135 -0.29 7.04 -3.08
C ILE A 135 1.10 7.23 -2.46
N ASP A 136 1.43 8.47 -2.10
CA ASP A 136 2.67 8.80 -1.40
C ASP A 136 2.41 9.23 0.05
N ILE A 137 2.37 8.24 0.95
CA ILE A 137 2.33 8.45 2.40
C ILE A 137 3.48 7.71 3.08
N ALA A 138 3.81 8.09 4.31
CA ALA A 138 4.94 7.51 5.05
C ALA A 138 4.90 5.97 5.12
N PRO A 139 3.75 5.31 5.38
CA PRO A 139 3.64 3.85 5.27
C PRO A 139 4.04 3.33 3.89
N CYS A 140 3.42 3.82 2.79
CA CYS A 140 3.74 3.36 1.43
C CYS A 140 5.23 3.49 1.09
N ARG A 141 5.89 4.58 1.52
CA ARG A 141 7.34 4.74 1.35
C ARG A 141 8.14 3.67 2.10
N ALA A 142 7.76 3.39 3.34
CA ALA A 142 8.40 2.37 4.17
C ALA A 142 8.21 0.95 3.59
N ILE A 143 7.06 0.65 2.98
CA ILE A 143 6.81 -0.61 2.26
C ILE A 143 7.70 -0.71 1.04
N ASN A 144 7.67 0.31 0.18
CA ASN A 144 8.42 0.31 -1.07
C ASN A 144 9.92 0.20 -0.83
N ALA A 145 10.47 0.88 0.18
CA ALA A 145 11.89 0.77 0.53
C ALA A 145 12.31 -0.66 0.88
N ARG A 146 11.48 -1.40 1.64
CA ARG A 146 11.74 -2.81 1.98
C ARG A 146 11.61 -3.73 0.77
N LEU A 147 10.56 -3.53 -0.03
CA LEU A 147 10.37 -4.26 -1.28
C LEU A 147 11.57 -4.04 -2.22
N ASP A 148 12.01 -2.80 -2.42
CA ASP A 148 13.14 -2.46 -3.28
C ASP A 148 14.46 -3.08 -2.76
N ALA A 149 14.71 -3.02 -1.45
CA ALA A 149 15.88 -3.65 -0.83
C ALA A 149 15.89 -5.18 -1.01
N TRP A 150 14.71 -5.82 -0.92
CA TRP A 150 14.59 -7.24 -1.19
C TRP A 150 14.81 -7.56 -2.67
N LEU A 151 14.18 -6.78 -3.58
CA LEU A 151 14.29 -6.97 -5.03
C LEU A 151 15.75 -6.88 -5.51
N ALA A 152 16.54 -5.99 -4.88
CA ALA A 152 17.97 -5.88 -5.15
C ALA A 152 18.76 -7.15 -4.77
N ASN A 153 18.28 -7.93 -3.79
CA ASN A 153 18.93 -9.14 -3.29
C ASN A 153 18.33 -10.45 -3.85
N ALA A 154 17.16 -10.39 -4.50
CA ALA A 154 16.41 -11.56 -4.94
C ALA A 154 16.98 -12.26 -6.20
N GLY A 155 17.84 -11.61 -6.99
CA GLY A 155 18.39 -12.20 -8.22
C GLY A 155 17.33 -12.52 -9.29
N THR A 156 17.68 -13.33 -10.29
CA THR A 156 16.81 -13.67 -11.43
C THR A 156 15.98 -14.93 -11.16
N MET A 157 14.67 -14.76 -10.90
CA MET A 157 13.82 -15.86 -10.43
C MET A 157 12.83 -16.43 -11.45
N SER A 158 12.82 -15.94 -12.68
CA SER A 158 12.05 -16.55 -13.78
C SER A 158 12.40 -15.86 -15.11
N SER A 159 11.67 -16.22 -16.18
CA SER A 159 11.63 -15.45 -17.43
C SER A 159 11.10 -14.02 -17.27
N ARG A 160 10.44 -13.71 -16.14
CA ARG A 160 9.94 -12.38 -15.78
C ARG A 160 10.30 -12.03 -14.32
N PRO A 161 11.47 -11.41 -14.10
CA PRO A 161 11.93 -11.04 -12.76
C PRO A 161 10.90 -10.21 -11.98
N PRO A 162 10.74 -10.44 -10.66
CA PRO A 162 9.83 -9.65 -9.83
C PRO A 162 10.10 -8.13 -9.89
N ALA A 163 11.37 -7.73 -10.03
CA ALA A 163 11.77 -6.33 -10.13
C ALA A 163 11.22 -5.65 -11.40
N ASP A 164 11.21 -6.38 -12.52
CA ASP A 164 10.66 -5.88 -13.78
C ASP A 164 9.15 -5.71 -13.67
N VAL A 165 8.46 -6.65 -13.01
CA VAL A 165 7.00 -6.57 -12.78
C VAL A 165 6.62 -5.38 -11.92
N VAL A 166 7.34 -5.14 -10.81
CA VAL A 166 7.11 -3.97 -9.97
C VAL A 166 7.40 -2.67 -10.74
N THR A 167 8.46 -2.65 -11.55
CA THR A 167 8.79 -1.51 -12.41
C THR A 167 7.68 -1.21 -13.41
N GLU A 168 7.10 -2.23 -14.04
CA GLU A 168 5.96 -2.06 -14.94
C GLU A 168 4.71 -1.54 -14.22
N MET A 169 4.42 -2.06 -13.02
CA MET A 169 3.28 -1.59 -12.21
C MET A 169 3.39 -0.09 -11.89
N ARG A 170 4.60 0.39 -11.60
CA ARG A 170 4.88 1.81 -11.30
C ARG A 170 4.82 2.72 -12.54
N ARG A 171 4.92 2.17 -13.76
CA ARG A 171 4.75 2.92 -15.03
C ARG A 171 3.30 2.97 -15.51
N ALA A 172 2.48 1.99 -15.14
CA ALA A 172 1.07 1.93 -15.51
C ALA A 172 0.15 3.07 -14.98
N PRO A 173 0.51 3.89 -13.97
CA PRO A 173 -0.31 5.02 -13.55
C PRO A 173 -0.29 6.24 -14.47
N ASP A 174 0.66 6.32 -15.41
CA ASP A 174 0.80 7.39 -16.41
C ASP A 174 -0.16 7.18 -17.60
#